data_AF-A0A7C0WX85-F1
#
_entry.id   AF-A0A7C0WX85-F1
#
_cell.length_a   1.000
_cell.length_b   1.000
_cell.length_c   1.000
_cell.angle_alpha   90.00
_cell.angle_beta   90.00
_cell.angle_gamma   90.00
#
_symmetry.space_group_name_H-M   'P 1'
#
loop_
_entity.id
_entity.type
_entity.pdbx_description
1 polymer ?
#
loop_
_entity_poly.entity_id
_entity_poly.type
_entity_poly.pdbx_seq_one_letter_code
_entity_poly.pdbx_strand_id
1 'polypeptide(L)'
;MALSALEIYKFLPKTNCKKCGQPTCLAFAMKLAAKQIELSQCPFLTEDAKQKLNELSEPPMRTVTFGTPEKEVKIGGDLVLFRHEKKFYNPTPLGIILDSSDDRLEEKINYIKELRIERVGEEFKIDFLAIKDSGELSQFITAVNIISHNGFPLILISDSRENISSAVRKLKGHRPIVYYRGEVDDIIDFLKESDLPFIISDTQSQSLWKKAEEIYNSGFKNVILHLESSSLNELLKFNTIQRRLAILKGKRFAS
;
A
#
# COMPACT_ATOMS: atom_id res chain seq x y z
N MET A 1 -4.40 -10.10 -12.11
CA MET A 1 -4.71 -10.49 -13.50
C MET A 1 -5.82 -9.59 -14.00
N ALA A 2 -5.79 -9.18 -15.27
CA ALA A 2 -6.99 -8.62 -15.87
C ALA A 2 -8.07 -9.71 -15.86
N LEU A 3 -9.29 -9.38 -15.43
CA LEU A 3 -10.41 -10.32 -15.50
C LEU A 3 -10.53 -10.86 -16.91
N SER A 4 -10.64 -12.18 -17.04
CA SER A 4 -10.94 -12.77 -18.34
C SER A 4 -12.34 -12.34 -18.79
N ALA A 5 -12.54 -12.25 -20.11
CA ALA A 5 -13.86 -11.95 -20.66
C ALA A 5 -14.94 -12.92 -20.15
N LEU A 6 -14.58 -14.17 -19.89
CA LEU A 6 -15.49 -15.19 -19.33
C LEU A 6 -15.85 -14.90 -17.87
N GLU A 7 -14.92 -14.42 -17.05
CA GLU A 7 -15.21 -14.04 -15.66
C GLU A 7 -16.11 -12.82 -15.61
N ILE A 8 -15.87 -11.81 -16.45
CA ILE A 8 -16.73 -10.62 -16.55
C ILE A 8 -18.14 -11.03 -17.00
N TYR A 9 -18.23 -11.89 -18.03
CA TYR A 9 -19.50 -12.33 -18.60
C TYR A 9 -20.44 -13.01 -17.59
N LYS A 10 -19.90 -13.66 -16.53
CA LYS A 10 -20.70 -14.28 -15.47
C LYS A 10 -21.56 -13.26 -14.70
N PHE A 11 -21.11 -12.02 -14.59
CA PHE A 11 -21.79 -10.94 -13.85
C PHE A 11 -22.66 -10.05 -14.73
N LEU A 12 -22.60 -10.22 -16.06
CA LEU A 12 -23.43 -9.42 -16.96
C LEU A 12 -24.88 -9.93 -17.00
N PRO A 13 -25.85 -9.10 -17.38
CA PRO A 13 -27.28 -9.48 -17.47
C PRO A 13 -27.60 -10.52 -18.55
N LYS A 14 -26.65 -10.82 -19.46
CA LYS A 14 -26.79 -11.77 -20.59
C LYS A 14 -27.97 -11.49 -21.53
N THR A 15 -28.48 -10.26 -21.56
CA THR A 15 -29.63 -9.88 -22.39
C THR A 15 -29.28 -9.69 -23.87
N ASN A 16 -28.00 -9.46 -24.20
CA ASN A 16 -27.53 -9.14 -25.55
C ASN A 16 -28.31 -7.99 -26.21
N CYS A 17 -28.79 -7.03 -25.41
CA CYS A 17 -29.71 -5.97 -25.84
C CYS A 17 -29.10 -4.88 -26.73
N LYS A 18 -27.77 -4.89 -26.94
CA LYS A 18 -27.00 -3.90 -27.72
C LYS A 18 -27.09 -2.44 -27.26
N LYS A 19 -27.76 -2.14 -26.15
CA LYS A 19 -27.88 -0.77 -25.61
C LYS A 19 -26.55 -0.16 -25.14
N CYS A 20 -25.52 -0.98 -24.92
CA CYS A 20 -24.15 -0.54 -24.63
C CYS A 20 -23.28 -0.36 -25.89
N GLY A 21 -23.86 -0.41 -27.10
CA GLY A 21 -23.13 -0.27 -28.37
C GLY A 21 -22.31 -1.50 -28.76
N GLN A 22 -22.39 -2.61 -28.02
CA GLN A 22 -21.71 -3.87 -28.34
C GLN A 22 -22.68 -4.91 -28.89
N PRO A 23 -22.25 -5.76 -29.85
CA PRO A 23 -23.14 -6.71 -30.51
C PRO A 23 -23.68 -7.80 -29.58
N THR A 24 -22.92 -8.18 -28.54
CA THR A 24 -23.30 -9.15 -27.52
C THR A 24 -22.74 -8.74 -26.15
N CYS A 25 -23.29 -9.28 -25.06
CA CYS A 25 -22.74 -9.15 -23.71
C CYS A 25 -21.33 -9.77 -23.62
N LEU A 26 -21.04 -10.83 -24.38
CA LEU A 26 -19.69 -11.39 -24.44
C LEU A 26 -18.70 -10.43 -25.12
N ALA A 27 -19.11 -9.78 -26.21
CA ALA A 27 -18.29 -8.75 -26.86
C ALA A 27 -18.02 -7.55 -25.94
N PHE A 28 -19.03 -7.14 -25.15
CA PHE A 28 -18.85 -6.17 -24.08
C PHE A 28 -17.81 -6.64 -23.05
N ALA A 29 -17.92 -7.89 -22.58
CA ALA A 29 -16.97 -8.46 -21.64
C ALA A 29 -15.53 -8.51 -22.19
N MET A 30 -15.34 -8.84 -23.48
CA MET A 30 -14.02 -8.84 -24.12
C MET A 30 -13.42 -7.44 -24.20
N LYS A 31 -14.20 -6.44 -24.63
CA LYS A 31 -13.72 -5.06 -24.70
C LYS A 31 -13.45 -4.46 -23.32
N LEU A 32 -14.24 -4.84 -22.32
CA LEU A 32 -14.03 -4.42 -20.94
C LEU A 32 -12.76 -5.06 -20.34
N ALA A 33 -12.51 -6.36 -20.59
CA ALA A 33 -11.26 -7.03 -20.20
C ALA A 33 -10.03 -6.36 -20.85
N ALA A 34 -10.18 -5.86 -22.07
CA ALA A 34 -9.16 -5.10 -22.79
C ALA A 34 -9.08 -3.61 -22.39
N LYS A 35 -9.87 -3.15 -21.41
CA LYS A 35 -9.97 -1.74 -20.97
C LYS A 35 -10.34 -0.74 -22.08
N GLN A 36 -11.04 -1.19 -23.12
CA GLN A 36 -11.46 -0.35 -24.24
C GLN A 36 -12.79 0.38 -23.99
N ILE A 37 -13.56 -0.09 -23.01
CA ILE A 37 -14.85 0.47 -22.61
C ILE A 37 -14.98 0.45 -21.09
N GLU A 38 -15.88 1.25 -20.55
CA GLU A 38 -16.15 1.31 -19.11
C GLU A 38 -17.37 0.47 -18.70
N LEU A 39 -17.35 0.02 -17.44
CA LEU A 39 -18.44 -0.73 -16.82
C LEU A 39 -19.78 0.04 -16.84
N SER A 40 -19.71 1.37 -16.74
CA SER A 40 -20.83 2.32 -16.75
C SER A 40 -21.65 2.30 -18.04
N GLN A 41 -21.09 1.79 -19.16
CA GLN A 41 -21.78 1.75 -20.45
C GLN A 41 -22.89 0.70 -20.53
N CYS A 42 -23.01 -0.22 -19.56
CA CYS A 42 -24.12 -1.17 -19.51
C CYS A 42 -25.27 -0.64 -18.64
N PRO A 43 -26.42 -0.26 -19.22
CA PRO A 43 -27.53 0.35 -18.47
C PRO A 43 -28.30 -0.65 -17.58
N PHE A 44 -28.10 -1.95 -17.78
CA PHE A 44 -28.81 -3.01 -17.06
C PHE A 44 -27.95 -3.72 -16.01
N LEU A 45 -26.75 -3.20 -15.75
CA LEU A 45 -25.85 -3.80 -14.77
C LEU A 45 -26.30 -3.42 -13.36
N THR A 46 -26.55 -4.42 -12.52
CA THR A 46 -26.94 -4.20 -11.12
C THR A 46 -25.78 -3.59 -10.33
N GLU A 47 -26.08 -2.83 -9.28
CA GLU A 47 -25.05 -2.24 -8.41
C GLU A 47 -24.17 -3.32 -7.76
N ASP A 48 -24.74 -4.46 -7.35
CA ASP A 48 -23.98 -5.60 -6.84
C ASP A 48 -22.98 -6.17 -7.87
N ALA A 49 -23.38 -6.25 -9.14
CA ALA A 49 -22.50 -6.72 -10.20
C ALA A 49 -21.40 -5.70 -10.52
N LYS A 50 -21.72 -4.40 -10.45
CA LYS A 50 -20.74 -3.32 -10.58
C LYS A 50 -19.68 -3.39 -9.49
N GLN A 51 -20.09 -3.52 -8.23
CA GLN A 51 -19.16 -3.64 -7.10
C GLN A 51 -18.23 -4.84 -7.25
N LYS A 52 -18.78 -6.04 -7.53
CA LYS A 52 -17.97 -7.24 -7.71
C LYS A 52 -17.00 -7.14 -8.88
N LEU A 53 -17.42 -6.55 -10.01
CA LEU A 53 -16.54 -6.36 -11.16
C LEU A 53 -15.45 -5.32 -10.90
N ASN A 54 -15.76 -4.23 -10.19
CA ASN A 54 -14.79 -3.23 -9.78
C ASN A 54 -13.74 -3.84 -8.84
N GLU A 55 -14.17 -4.56 -7.80
CA GLU A 55 -13.29 -5.30 -6.90
C GLU A 55 -12.40 -6.26 -7.68
N LEU A 56 -12.98 -7.05 -8.60
CA LEU A 56 -12.25 -8.01 -9.41
C LEU A 56 -11.31 -7.36 -10.44
N SER A 57 -11.55 -6.10 -10.83
CA SER A 57 -10.68 -5.33 -11.73
C SER A 57 -9.50 -4.66 -11.01
N GLU A 58 -9.58 -4.51 -9.68
CA GLU A 58 -8.47 -3.98 -8.89
C GLU A 58 -7.22 -4.87 -9.08
N PRO A 59 -6.02 -4.27 -9.20
CA PRO A 59 -4.78 -5.02 -9.25
C PRO A 59 -4.72 -6.06 -8.12
N PRO A 60 -4.15 -7.25 -8.37
CA PRO A 60 -4.08 -8.32 -7.38
C PRO A 60 -3.36 -7.89 -6.09
N MET A 61 -2.39 -6.99 -6.22
CA MET A 61 -1.66 -6.35 -5.14
C MET A 61 -1.86 -4.84 -5.27
N ARG A 62 -2.33 -4.19 -4.21
CA ARG A 62 -2.58 -2.75 -4.23
C ARG A 62 -1.24 -2.00 -4.34
N THR A 63 -1.28 -0.81 -4.94
CA THR A 63 -0.14 0.11 -4.90
C THR A 63 -0.40 1.07 -3.75
N VAL A 64 0.57 1.18 -2.84
CA VAL A 64 0.55 2.17 -1.77
C VAL A 64 1.55 3.27 -2.12
N THR A 65 1.11 4.51 -1.96
CA THR A 65 1.93 5.71 -2.17
C THR A 65 2.09 6.47 -0.87
N PHE A 66 3.30 6.99 -0.65
CA PHE A 66 3.65 7.79 0.52
C PHE A 66 4.74 8.82 0.19
N GLY A 67 4.88 9.84 1.03
CA GLY A 67 5.77 10.99 0.81
C GLY A 67 5.01 12.26 0.39
N THR A 68 5.70 13.14 -0.32
CA THR A 68 5.15 14.38 -0.90
C THR A 68 4.97 14.21 -2.41
N PRO A 69 4.20 15.09 -3.09
CA PRO A 69 4.07 15.04 -4.55
C PRO A 69 5.42 15.12 -5.30
N GLU A 70 6.41 15.79 -4.73
CA GLU A 70 7.75 15.96 -5.32
C GLU A 70 8.66 14.75 -5.11
N LYS A 71 8.45 13.99 -4.02
CA LYS A 71 9.25 12.83 -3.63
C LYS A 71 8.33 11.67 -3.27
N GLU A 72 7.45 11.31 -4.19
CA GLU A 72 6.51 10.20 -4.00
C GLU A 72 7.24 8.86 -4.10
N VAL A 73 6.99 7.97 -3.13
CA VAL A 73 7.46 6.58 -3.15
C VAL A 73 6.26 5.66 -3.33
N LYS A 74 6.42 4.65 -4.20
CA LYS A 74 5.41 3.64 -4.50
C LYS A 74 5.90 2.27 -4.09
N ILE A 75 5.05 1.54 -3.36
CA ILE A 75 5.28 0.13 -3.04
C ILE A 75 4.11 -0.70 -3.50
N GLY A 76 4.36 -1.98 -3.70
CA GLY A 76 3.37 -2.94 -4.16
C GLY A 76 3.01 -2.79 -5.64
N GLY A 77 1.76 -3.07 -6.01
CA GLY A 77 1.28 -2.89 -7.40
C GLY A 77 1.76 -3.93 -8.42
N ASP A 78 2.43 -4.98 -7.97
CA ASP A 78 2.99 -5.97 -8.86
C ASP A 78 1.97 -6.99 -9.39
N LEU A 79 2.29 -7.53 -10.56
CA LEU A 79 1.39 -8.38 -11.34
C LEU A 79 1.91 -9.80 -11.56
N VAL A 80 3.19 -10.05 -11.30
CA VAL A 80 3.86 -11.34 -11.59
C VAL A 80 4.69 -11.84 -10.40
N LEU A 81 4.94 -13.14 -10.40
CA LEU A 81 5.84 -13.80 -9.43
C LEU A 81 7.28 -13.74 -9.90
N PHE A 82 7.50 -13.86 -11.20
CA PHE A 82 8.83 -13.92 -11.78
C PHE A 82 9.06 -12.78 -12.77
N ARG A 83 10.24 -12.16 -12.68
CA ARG A 83 10.63 -11.00 -13.51
C ARG A 83 10.70 -11.27 -15.01
N HIS A 84 10.79 -12.54 -15.43
CA HIS A 84 10.84 -12.92 -16.85
C HIS A 84 9.44 -13.05 -17.46
N GLU A 85 8.38 -13.15 -16.65
CA GLU A 85 7.00 -13.10 -17.11
C GLU A 85 6.60 -11.66 -17.46
N LYS A 86 7.01 -10.71 -16.60
CA LYS A 86 6.81 -9.27 -16.76
C LYS A 86 7.75 -8.49 -15.85
N LYS A 87 7.99 -7.22 -16.16
CA LYS A 87 8.76 -6.31 -15.29
C LYS A 87 8.08 -6.11 -13.93
N PHE A 88 8.86 -6.10 -12.85
CA PHE A 88 8.46 -5.54 -11.55
C PHE A 88 8.47 -4.01 -11.65
N TYR A 89 7.36 -3.38 -11.33
CA TYR A 89 7.13 -1.98 -11.68
C TYR A 89 7.71 -1.01 -10.66
N ASN A 90 7.53 -1.29 -9.39
CA ASN A 90 7.93 -0.44 -8.28
C ASN A 90 9.16 -1.07 -7.61
N PRO A 91 10.37 -0.47 -7.72
CA PRO A 91 11.55 -0.92 -7.00
C PRO A 91 11.31 -0.92 -5.48
N THR A 92 11.97 -1.81 -4.76
CA THR A 92 11.91 -1.83 -3.29
C THR A 92 12.58 -0.56 -2.75
N PRO A 93 11.87 0.32 -2.02
CA PRO A 93 12.50 1.49 -1.44
C PRO A 93 13.36 1.10 -0.25
N LEU A 94 14.50 1.77 -0.09
CA LEU A 94 15.42 1.59 1.02
C LEU A 94 15.27 2.76 1.99
N GLY A 95 15.10 2.44 3.27
CA GLY A 95 14.97 3.45 4.32
C GLY A 95 15.79 3.13 5.55
N ILE A 96 16.03 4.15 6.36
CA ILE A 96 16.77 4.07 7.61
C ILE A 96 15.83 4.36 8.77
N ILE A 97 15.87 3.51 9.79
CA ILE A 97 15.16 3.72 11.06
C ILE A 97 16.05 4.56 11.97
N LEU A 98 15.50 5.66 12.46
CA LEU A 98 16.11 6.58 13.43
C LEU A 98 15.27 6.57 14.71
N ASP A 99 15.88 6.87 15.85
CA ASP A 99 15.20 7.01 17.14
C ASP A 99 14.97 8.50 17.43
N SER A 100 13.80 8.87 17.95
CA SER A 100 13.50 10.28 18.27
C SER A 100 14.31 10.83 19.44
N SER A 101 14.90 9.96 20.26
CA SER A 101 15.79 10.36 21.37
C SER A 101 17.25 10.58 20.96
N ASP A 102 17.58 10.43 19.68
CA ASP A 102 18.96 10.58 19.21
C ASP A 102 19.40 12.05 19.18
N ASP A 103 20.30 12.45 20.07
CA ASP A 103 20.85 13.81 20.15
C ASP A 103 21.58 14.24 18.86
N ARG A 104 22.03 13.29 18.02
CA ARG A 104 22.72 13.54 16.74
C ARG A 104 21.80 13.33 15.54
N LEU A 105 20.48 13.37 15.74
CA LEU A 105 19.51 13.10 14.69
C LEU A 105 19.69 14.01 13.47
N GLU A 106 19.86 15.32 13.67
CA GLU A 106 20.01 16.28 12.58
C GLU A 106 21.30 16.04 11.78
N GLU A 107 22.42 15.76 12.46
CA GLU A 107 23.69 15.39 11.81
C GLU A 107 23.54 14.13 10.95
N LYS A 108 22.87 13.10 11.48
CA LYS A 108 22.61 11.86 10.74
C LYS A 108 21.72 12.08 9.52
N ILE A 109 20.66 12.87 9.66
CA ILE A 109 19.76 13.18 8.54
C ILE A 109 20.51 13.95 7.44
N ASN A 110 21.36 14.91 7.80
CA ASN A 110 22.19 15.63 6.85
C ASN A 110 23.18 14.71 6.14
N TYR A 111 23.84 13.79 6.87
CA TYR A 111 24.69 12.77 6.26
C TYR A 111 23.92 11.87 5.28
N ILE A 112 22.72 11.41 5.66
CA ILE A 112 21.89 10.55 4.81
C ILE A 112 21.44 11.27 3.53
N LYS A 113 21.16 12.58 3.60
CA LYS A 113 20.78 13.41 2.45
C LYS A 113 21.87 13.50 1.38
N GLU A 114 23.13 13.53 1.83
CA GLU A 114 24.30 13.58 0.97
C GLU A 114 24.80 12.18 0.54
N LEU A 115 24.31 11.11 1.17
CA LEU A 115 24.69 9.73 0.84
C LEU A 115 24.13 9.33 -0.52
N ARG A 116 24.95 9.55 -1.56
CA ARG A 116 24.63 9.26 -2.96
C ARG A 116 25.76 8.45 -3.58
N ILE A 117 25.40 7.37 -4.27
CA ILE A 117 26.34 6.52 -4.99
C ILE A 117 25.93 6.51 -6.44
N GLU A 118 26.81 6.95 -7.34
CA GLU A 118 26.59 6.81 -8.77
C GLU A 118 27.24 5.53 -9.28
N ARG A 119 26.49 4.70 -10.00
CA ARG A 119 27.01 3.48 -10.62
C ARG A 119 26.29 3.23 -11.94
N VAL A 120 27.07 3.19 -13.03
CA VAL A 120 26.54 2.98 -14.40
C VAL A 120 25.47 4.03 -14.78
N GLY A 121 25.66 5.28 -14.38
CA GLY A 121 24.73 6.39 -14.65
C GLY A 121 23.43 6.34 -13.84
N GLU A 122 23.30 5.42 -12.89
CA GLU A 122 22.21 5.40 -11.92
C GLU A 122 22.70 5.94 -10.58
N GLU A 123 21.89 6.82 -9.97
CA GLU A 123 22.10 7.34 -8.62
C GLU A 123 21.34 6.48 -7.61
N PHE A 124 22.06 5.90 -6.65
CA PHE A 124 21.51 5.22 -5.48
C PHE A 124 21.52 6.16 -4.28
N LYS A 125 20.39 6.24 -3.59
CA LYS A 125 20.16 7.08 -2.40
C LYS A 125 19.21 6.38 -1.45
N ILE A 126 19.05 6.95 -0.25
CA ILE A 126 18.00 6.53 0.69
C ILE A 126 16.66 7.14 0.25
N ASP A 127 15.63 6.31 0.13
CA ASP A 127 14.32 6.68 -0.41
C ASP A 127 13.40 7.29 0.65
N PHE A 128 13.51 6.84 1.90
CA PHE A 128 12.68 7.32 3.00
C PHE A 128 13.38 7.21 4.36
N LEU A 129 12.85 7.92 5.35
CA LEU A 129 13.28 7.79 6.74
C LEU A 129 12.12 7.29 7.60
N ALA A 130 12.42 6.41 8.55
CA ALA A 130 11.46 5.95 9.54
C ALA A 130 11.88 6.50 10.91
N ILE A 131 10.95 7.09 11.65
CA ILE A 131 11.21 7.63 12.98
C ILE A 131 10.50 6.80 14.03
N LYS A 132 11.29 6.22 14.94
CA LYS A 132 10.81 5.45 16.08
C LYS A 132 10.67 6.36 17.28
N ASP A 133 9.47 6.37 17.83
CA ASP A 133 9.11 7.07 19.05
C ASP A 133 9.82 6.48 20.28
N SER A 134 10.44 7.36 21.06
CA SER A 134 11.07 7.11 22.34
C SER A 134 10.10 7.21 23.53
N GLY A 135 8.87 7.65 23.29
CA GLY A 135 7.79 7.84 24.27
C GLY A 135 7.56 9.30 24.65
N GLU A 136 8.46 10.22 24.29
CA GLU A 136 8.30 11.66 24.56
C GLU A 136 7.76 12.42 23.34
N LEU A 137 6.55 12.97 23.47
CA LEU A 137 5.88 13.71 22.39
C LEU A 137 6.74 14.85 21.82
N SER A 138 7.43 15.60 22.68
CA SER A 138 8.25 16.75 22.27
C SER A 138 9.39 16.33 21.33
N GLN A 139 10.10 15.25 21.67
CA GLN A 139 11.19 14.66 20.91
C GLN A 139 10.67 14.09 19.59
N PHE A 140 9.57 13.35 19.65
CA PHE A 140 8.97 12.75 18.46
C PHE A 140 8.54 13.81 17.43
N ILE A 141 7.84 14.86 17.87
CA ILE A 141 7.43 15.96 16.97
C ILE A 141 8.64 16.73 16.43
N THR A 142 9.66 16.94 17.23
CA THR A 142 10.91 17.60 16.79
C THR A 142 11.58 16.78 15.69
N ALA A 143 11.74 15.48 15.90
CA ALA A 143 12.31 14.56 14.91
C ALA A 143 11.50 14.53 13.60
N VAL A 144 10.17 14.44 13.69
CA VAL A 144 9.26 14.47 12.54
C VAL A 144 9.41 15.77 11.75
N ASN A 145 9.56 16.91 12.44
CA ASN A 145 9.80 18.18 11.78
C ASN A 145 11.15 18.20 11.06
N ILE A 146 12.24 17.79 11.71
CA ILE A 146 13.58 17.79 11.08
C ILE A 146 13.57 16.96 9.79
N ILE A 147 12.95 15.78 9.82
CA ILE A 147 12.87 14.90 8.65
C ILE A 147 12.00 15.51 7.54
N SER A 148 10.83 16.06 7.88
CA SER A 148 9.92 16.64 6.89
C SER A 148 10.48 17.92 6.25
N HIS A 149 11.20 18.76 6.99
CA HIS A 149 11.88 19.94 6.42
C HIS A 149 13.00 19.55 5.44
N ASN A 150 13.64 18.39 5.63
CA ASN A 150 14.58 17.83 4.67
C ASN A 150 13.90 17.13 3.47
N GLY A 151 12.57 17.08 3.49
CA GLY A 151 11.72 16.57 2.43
C GLY A 151 11.86 15.06 2.23
N PHE A 152 12.17 14.27 3.27
CA PHE A 152 12.14 12.82 3.14
C PHE A 152 10.70 12.30 3.28
N PRO A 153 10.29 11.32 2.46
CA PRO A 153 9.16 10.46 2.77
C PRO A 153 9.35 9.81 4.15
N LEU A 154 8.27 9.67 4.90
CA LEU A 154 8.34 9.36 6.32
C LEU A 154 7.51 8.13 6.68
N ILE A 155 8.06 7.28 7.55
CA ILE A 155 7.31 6.28 8.32
C ILE A 155 7.34 6.67 9.80
N LEU A 156 6.16 6.77 10.42
CA LEU A 156 5.98 7.05 11.84
C LEU A 156 5.84 5.74 12.60
N ILE A 157 6.72 5.44 13.55
CA ILE A 157 6.66 4.21 14.35
C ILE A 157 6.43 4.60 15.82
N SER A 158 5.26 4.28 16.37
CA SER A 158 4.91 4.61 17.75
C SER A 158 3.84 3.65 18.28
N ASP A 159 3.82 3.43 19.59
CA ASP A 159 2.74 2.78 20.34
C ASP A 159 1.76 3.78 20.97
N SER A 160 2.00 5.09 20.84
CA SER A 160 1.14 6.15 21.36
C SER A 160 0.25 6.76 20.26
N ARG A 161 -1.08 6.61 20.43
CA ARG A 161 -2.08 7.25 19.55
C ARG A 161 -1.94 8.77 19.56
N GLU A 162 -1.61 9.34 20.72
CA GLU A 162 -1.40 10.79 20.87
C GLU A 162 -0.21 11.26 20.04
N ASN A 163 0.91 10.54 20.08
CA ASN A 163 2.12 10.91 19.34
C ASN A 163 1.92 10.80 17.83
N ILE A 164 1.28 9.71 17.36
CA ILE A 164 0.92 9.57 15.93
C ILE A 164 -0.02 10.69 15.48
N SER A 165 -1.13 10.91 16.18
CA SER A 165 -2.12 11.90 15.76
C SER A 165 -1.56 13.32 15.77
N SER A 166 -0.71 13.64 16.75
CA SER A 166 0.00 14.92 16.81
C SER A 166 1.01 15.08 15.67
N ALA A 167 1.79 14.04 15.35
CA ALA A 167 2.76 14.06 14.26
C ALA A 167 2.07 14.24 12.90
N VAL A 168 1.00 13.48 12.64
CA VAL A 168 0.23 13.58 11.39
C VAL A 168 -0.36 14.99 11.22
N ARG A 169 -0.88 15.61 12.27
CA ARG A 169 -1.42 16.98 12.21
C ARG A 169 -0.35 18.03 11.88
N LYS A 170 0.92 17.79 12.22
CA LYS A 170 2.06 18.66 11.88
C LYS A 170 2.52 18.48 10.43
N LEU A 171 2.37 17.27 9.89
CA LEU A 171 2.76 16.88 8.54
C LEU A 171 1.76 17.30 7.45
N LYS A 172 1.37 18.59 7.42
CA LYS A 172 0.46 19.11 6.38
C LYS A 172 1.08 18.90 4.99
N GLY A 173 0.28 18.35 4.05
CA GLY A 173 0.71 18.09 2.68
C GLY A 173 1.66 16.89 2.50
N HIS A 174 2.00 16.18 3.58
CA HIS A 174 2.75 14.93 3.52
C HIS A 174 1.80 13.76 3.71
N ARG A 175 2.13 12.63 3.07
CA ARG A 175 1.44 11.36 3.22
C ARG A 175 2.37 10.33 3.87
N PRO A 176 2.56 10.34 5.20
CA PRO A 176 3.42 9.37 5.87
C PRO A 176 2.78 7.97 5.89
N ILE A 177 3.60 6.93 6.08
CA ILE A 177 3.12 5.62 6.53
C ILE A 177 3.08 5.64 8.06
N VAL A 178 1.99 5.12 8.63
CA VAL A 178 1.87 4.92 10.07
C VAL A 178 2.14 3.45 10.41
N TYR A 179 3.06 3.20 11.32
CA TYR A 179 3.26 1.92 11.98
C TYR A 179 2.94 2.08 13.46
N TYR A 180 1.66 1.85 13.79
CA TYR A 180 1.20 1.85 15.18
C TYR A 180 1.45 0.48 15.79
N ARG A 181 2.14 0.45 16.93
CA ARG A 181 2.50 -0.79 17.64
C ARG A 181 1.55 -1.13 18.79
N GLY A 182 0.55 -0.30 19.05
CA GLY A 182 -0.57 -0.62 19.94
C GLY A 182 -1.68 -1.39 19.21
N GLU A 183 -2.85 -1.51 19.85
CA GLU A 183 -3.99 -2.23 19.27
C GLU A 183 -4.62 -1.46 18.11
N VAL A 184 -4.80 -2.11 16.96
CA VAL A 184 -5.27 -1.45 15.72
C VAL A 184 -6.62 -0.74 15.92
N ASP A 185 -7.50 -1.34 16.72
CA ASP A 185 -8.83 -0.80 17.03
C ASP A 185 -8.76 0.59 17.68
N ASP A 186 -7.66 0.91 18.37
CA ASP A 186 -7.48 2.21 19.00
C ASP A 186 -7.26 3.35 18.00
N ILE A 187 -6.76 3.04 16.79
CA ILE A 187 -6.29 4.04 15.83
C ILE A 187 -6.98 3.97 14.47
N ILE A 188 -7.69 2.88 14.17
CA ILE A 188 -8.25 2.61 12.83
C ILE A 188 -9.20 3.72 12.33
N ASP A 189 -10.02 4.30 13.21
CA ASP A 189 -10.94 5.38 12.82
C ASP A 189 -10.18 6.64 12.39
N PHE A 190 -9.13 7.00 13.12
CA PHE A 190 -8.25 8.10 12.76
C PHE A 190 -7.55 7.86 11.41
N LEU A 191 -7.14 6.62 11.13
CA LEU A 191 -6.51 6.25 9.86
C LEU A 191 -7.49 6.28 8.69
N LYS A 192 -8.75 5.86 8.91
CA LYS A 192 -9.82 5.96 7.93
C LYS A 192 -10.13 7.41 7.56
N GLU A 193 -10.22 8.28 8.56
CA GLU A 193 -10.46 9.72 8.36
C GLU A 193 -9.30 10.41 7.62
N SER A 194 -8.06 10.02 7.92
CA SER A 194 -6.86 10.61 7.31
C SER A 194 -6.45 9.96 5.98
N ASP A 195 -7.06 8.83 5.61
CA ASP A 195 -6.74 7.99 4.46
C ASP A 195 -5.24 7.65 4.34
N LEU A 196 -4.50 7.60 5.45
CA LEU A 196 -3.06 7.35 5.43
C LEU A 196 -2.74 5.86 5.26
N PRO A 197 -1.61 5.52 4.60
CA PRO A 197 -1.15 4.14 4.57
C PRO A 197 -0.70 3.65 5.95
N PHE A 198 -1.06 2.42 6.27
CA PHE A 198 -0.89 1.84 7.59
C PHE A 198 -0.20 0.48 7.54
N ILE A 199 0.78 0.27 8.40
CA ILE A 199 1.42 -1.03 8.61
C ILE A 199 0.68 -1.76 9.74
N ILE A 200 0.22 -2.97 9.44
CA ILE A 200 -0.20 -3.93 10.46
C ILE A 200 0.90 -4.97 10.65
N SER A 201 1.08 -5.39 11.88
CA SER A 201 2.09 -6.38 12.21
C SER A 201 1.58 -7.48 13.12
N ASP A 202 2.26 -8.63 13.03
CA ASP A 202 2.07 -9.77 13.91
C ASP A 202 3.32 -10.65 13.86
N THR A 203 3.51 -11.48 14.88
CA THR A 203 4.55 -12.53 14.88
C THR A 203 4.09 -13.79 14.15
N GLN A 204 2.78 -13.95 13.94
CA GLN A 204 2.18 -15.10 13.28
C GLN A 204 1.50 -14.73 11.97
N SER A 205 1.90 -15.40 10.87
CA SER A 205 1.35 -15.11 9.54
C SER A 205 -0.16 -15.30 9.44
N GLN A 206 -0.71 -16.33 10.11
CA GLN A 206 -2.14 -16.63 10.08
C GLN A 206 -2.97 -15.55 10.80
N SER A 207 -2.47 -15.06 11.94
CA SER A 207 -3.08 -13.95 12.67
C SER A 207 -3.04 -12.67 11.84
N LEU A 208 -1.89 -12.38 11.22
CA LEU A 208 -1.70 -11.22 10.35
C LEU A 208 -2.69 -11.19 9.16
N TRP A 209 -2.92 -12.34 8.50
CA TRP A 209 -3.91 -12.43 7.41
C TRP A 209 -5.33 -12.22 7.87
N LYS A 210 -5.68 -12.75 9.05
CA LYS A 210 -7.02 -12.58 9.62
C LYS A 210 -7.28 -11.10 9.93
N LYS A 211 -6.32 -10.42 10.57
CA LYS A 211 -6.36 -8.97 10.83
C LYS A 211 -6.50 -8.19 9.52
N ALA A 212 -5.71 -8.54 8.49
CA ALA A 212 -5.80 -7.89 7.18
C ALA A 212 -7.20 -8.03 6.54
N GLU A 213 -7.80 -9.21 6.62
CA GLU A 213 -9.15 -9.49 6.10
C GLU A 213 -10.23 -8.72 6.87
N GLU A 214 -10.15 -8.67 8.20
CA GLU A 214 -11.06 -7.89 9.05
C GLU A 214 -11.00 -6.39 8.71
N ILE A 215 -9.79 -5.83 8.58
CA ILE A 215 -9.59 -4.42 8.22
C ILE A 215 -10.11 -4.14 6.81
N TYR A 216 -9.82 -5.01 5.85
CA TYR A 216 -10.32 -4.91 4.48
C TYR A 216 -11.86 -4.89 4.43
N ASN A 217 -12.51 -5.79 5.18
CA ASN A 217 -13.97 -5.87 5.27
C ASN A 217 -14.60 -4.65 5.96
N SER A 218 -13.83 -3.93 6.79
CA SER A 218 -14.25 -2.65 7.38
C SER A 218 -14.20 -1.46 6.39
N GLY A 219 -13.78 -1.71 5.15
CA GLY A 219 -13.69 -0.71 4.08
C GLY A 219 -12.35 0.02 3.99
N PHE A 220 -11.43 -0.20 4.93
CA PHE A 220 -10.10 0.40 4.90
C PHE A 220 -9.10 -0.49 4.17
N LYS A 221 -8.51 0.04 3.09
CA LYS A 221 -7.71 -0.76 2.14
C LYS A 221 -6.23 -0.35 2.05
N ASN A 222 -5.82 0.77 2.66
CA ASN A 222 -4.45 1.27 2.57
C ASN A 222 -3.54 0.59 3.62
N VAL A 223 -3.43 -0.73 3.53
CA VAL A 223 -2.73 -1.58 4.51
C VAL A 223 -1.48 -2.19 3.89
N ILE A 224 -0.40 -2.25 4.68
CA ILE A 224 0.88 -2.90 4.38
C ILE A 224 1.09 -3.99 5.44
N LEU A 225 1.52 -5.19 5.02
CA LEU A 225 1.77 -6.30 5.96
C LEU A 225 3.22 -6.33 6.45
N HIS A 226 3.41 -6.46 7.76
CA HIS A 226 4.71 -6.71 8.37
C HIS A 226 4.68 -7.95 9.26
N LEU A 227 5.36 -9.04 8.84
CA LEU A 227 5.60 -10.18 9.73
C LEU A 227 6.81 -9.89 10.61
N GLU A 228 6.60 -9.82 11.92
CA GLU A 228 7.65 -9.63 12.92
C GLU A 228 8.40 -10.94 13.16
N SER A 229 9.44 -11.17 12.36
CA SER A 229 10.32 -12.33 12.52
C SER A 229 11.77 -11.97 12.22
N SER A 230 12.69 -12.53 13.00
CA SER A 230 14.13 -12.49 12.74
C SER A 230 14.60 -13.60 11.80
N SER A 231 13.72 -14.56 11.46
CA SER A 231 14.03 -15.70 10.61
C SER A 231 13.88 -15.35 9.14
N LEU A 232 15.01 -15.28 8.41
CA LEU A 232 15.00 -15.09 6.95
C LEU A 232 14.19 -16.16 6.22
N ASN A 233 14.16 -17.40 6.74
CA ASN A 233 13.38 -18.48 6.17
C ASN A 233 11.87 -18.21 6.26
N GLU A 234 11.41 -17.73 7.42
CA GLU A 234 10.00 -17.39 7.64
C GLU A 234 9.60 -16.18 6.79
N LEU A 235 10.42 -15.13 6.77
CA LEU A 235 10.16 -13.94 5.94
C LEU A 235 10.08 -14.29 4.45
N LEU A 236 10.99 -15.12 3.94
CA LEU A 236 10.95 -15.58 2.55
C LEU A 236 9.68 -16.36 2.24
N LYS A 237 9.29 -17.30 3.12
CA LYS A 237 8.05 -18.08 2.98
C LYS A 237 6.83 -17.17 3.00
N PHE A 238 6.76 -16.27 3.98
CA PHE A 238 5.66 -15.33 4.14
C PHE A 238 5.46 -14.46 2.90
N ASN A 239 6.52 -13.78 2.45
CA ASN A 239 6.49 -12.89 1.28
C ASN A 239 6.13 -13.65 -0.01
N THR A 240 6.67 -14.87 -0.17
CA THR A 240 6.32 -15.74 -1.31
C THR A 240 4.85 -16.12 -1.30
N ILE A 241 4.33 -16.55 -0.14
CA ILE A 241 2.92 -16.91 0.02
C ILE A 241 2.02 -15.69 -0.22
N GLN A 242 2.35 -14.53 0.34
CA GLN A 242 1.58 -13.29 0.15
C GLN A 242 1.42 -12.96 -1.31
N ARG A 243 2.55 -12.94 -2.00
CA ARG A 243 2.59 -12.64 -3.43
C ARG A 243 1.77 -13.64 -4.24
N ARG A 244 1.87 -14.93 -3.92
CA ARG A 244 1.09 -15.98 -4.59
C ARG A 244 -0.41 -15.86 -4.31
N LEU A 245 -0.80 -15.57 -3.07
CA LEU A 245 -2.21 -15.39 -2.70
C LEU A 245 -2.83 -14.17 -3.41
N ALA A 246 -2.12 -13.05 -3.43
CA ALA A 246 -2.52 -11.85 -4.16
C ALA A 246 -2.66 -12.14 -5.66
N ILE A 247 -1.60 -12.64 -6.30
CA ILE A 247 -1.55 -12.80 -7.76
C ILE A 247 -2.40 -13.95 -8.27
N LEU A 248 -2.28 -15.14 -7.68
CA LEU A 248 -2.88 -16.37 -8.22
C LEU A 248 -4.29 -16.63 -7.68
N LYS A 249 -4.64 -16.10 -6.50
CA LYS A 249 -5.92 -16.35 -5.83
C LYS A 249 -6.77 -15.09 -5.68
N GLY A 250 -6.26 -13.91 -6.05
CA GLY A 250 -7.01 -12.66 -5.92
C GLY A 250 -7.36 -12.29 -4.47
N LYS A 251 -6.59 -12.79 -3.50
CA LYS A 251 -6.75 -12.44 -2.09
C LYS A 251 -6.05 -11.10 -1.84
N ARG A 252 -6.82 -10.01 -1.90
CA ARG A 252 -6.35 -8.60 -1.96
C ARG A 252 -6.27 -7.92 -0.58
N PHE A 253 -5.85 -8.62 0.46
CA PHE A 253 -6.01 -8.14 1.82
C PHE A 253 -5.09 -6.95 2.18
N ALA A 254 -3.96 -6.79 1.49
CA ALA A 254 -3.01 -5.72 1.73
C ALA A 254 -1.95 -5.65 0.61
N SER A 255 -1.07 -4.64 0.70
CA SER A 255 0.15 -4.50 -0.11
C SER A 255 1.35 -5.16 0.54
#